data_AF-A0A523U9E2-F1
#
_entry.id   AF-A0A523U9E2-F1
#
_cell.length_a   1.000
_cell.length_b   1.000
_cell.length_c   1.000
_cell.angle_alpha   90.00
_cell.angle_beta   90.00
_cell.angle_gamma   90.00
#
_symmetry.space_group_name_H-M   'P 1'
#
loop_
_entity.id
_entity.type
_entity.pdbx_description
1 polymer ?
#
loop_
_entity_poly.entity_id
_entity_poly.type
_entity_poly.pdbx_seq_one_letter_code
_entity_poly.pdbx_strand_id
1 'polypeptide(L)'
;MKPLRRKWLLLAAVGVLFFPHAVLAEYLPTLAIRELTISSENIVIAKPVGILHPETAPGAKPKTSAEFRILEVLKGSSFKAGDTIRVKRADMYHLGKLRWHTRENEKPPIHTVEKGVLFLETYVGSKKEKILRFVCSGIRYLTKEKKVLVPFQYINPGDYYLVPVAGLDWDGLIKKVRADITAVGKVFALKEIKDPVERNEAIFKWIETHRKEFGGSYFLSLNRKKEETGWGSLEWKVFQWIMESCIQEDCWQAVKLYVEIKPTRRHGPDSNAPSFSFPEGRKLLLKVAVDKSEPKWDRWRALSFLSSSFWSRPYENYPKSRMLDKKEQIDILDKLIPLLKVEDAELRWEVVRTIRRASSRSYAYTNHALPALLEAYKVEPPGEARDELAYTIIRLGGNGLWEKLTNNPHGILVTLYSFAQHDNNISFNLNRQHGYGTVYECPVMILERLDDSGKVAETRQMPLPATYLPNPWEAGWPHSMGSINVKFSVAGFTPGKWRVTVKGTAGKDENKARWTSEPKIFNVPEPASKPKEIKKK
;
A
#
# COMPACT_ATOMS: atom_id res chain seq x y z
N MET A 1 -25.69 54.24 -18.86
CA MET A 1 -25.98 54.73 -17.49
C MET A 1 -25.86 53.58 -16.50
N LYS A 2 -24.88 53.66 -15.57
CA LYS A 2 -24.91 53.00 -14.24
C LYS A 2 -25.74 53.90 -13.29
N PRO A 3 -26.39 53.38 -12.23
CA PRO A 3 -25.73 53.10 -10.92
C PRO A 3 -26.19 51.78 -10.27
N LEU A 4 -25.38 50.98 -9.57
CA LEU A 4 -24.65 51.11 -8.29
C LEU A 4 -25.49 50.90 -6.99
N ARG A 5 -25.05 49.89 -6.21
CA ARG A 5 -25.11 49.68 -4.74
C ARG A 5 -26.24 48.83 -4.14
N ARG A 6 -25.88 47.63 -3.67
CA ARG A 6 -25.58 47.37 -2.24
C ARG A 6 -24.67 46.14 -2.06
N LYS A 7 -23.53 46.36 -1.39
CA LYS A 7 -22.55 45.39 -0.85
C LYS A 7 -22.78 45.28 0.67
N TRP A 8 -22.08 44.32 1.33
CA TRP A 8 -22.05 43.93 2.76
C TRP A 8 -23.10 42.85 3.11
N LEU A 9 -22.85 41.70 3.75
CA LEU A 9 -21.75 40.98 4.44
C LEU A 9 -21.91 39.49 4.00
N LEU A 10 -20.95 38.55 4.01
CA LEU A 10 -19.96 38.19 5.02
C LEU A 10 -18.86 37.37 4.30
N LEU A 11 -17.65 37.91 4.27
CA LEU A 11 -16.42 37.17 4.00
C LEU A 11 -16.07 36.40 5.28
N ALA A 12 -16.67 35.22 5.47
CA ALA A 12 -16.07 34.19 6.30
C ALA A 12 -15.21 33.34 5.36
N ALA A 13 -13.96 33.78 5.20
CA ALA A 13 -12.91 32.97 4.64
C ALA A 13 -12.80 31.69 5.47
N VAL A 14 -13.42 30.61 4.98
CA VAL A 14 -13.06 29.26 5.39
C VAL A 14 -11.67 29.03 4.83
N GLY A 15 -10.67 29.51 5.57
CA GLY A 15 -9.35 28.92 5.57
C GLY A 15 -9.53 27.48 6.03
N VAL A 16 -9.90 26.59 5.11
CA VAL A 16 -9.59 25.18 5.23
C VAL A 16 -8.06 25.15 5.19
N LEU A 17 -7.46 25.32 6.36
CA LEU A 17 -6.14 24.83 6.66
C LEU A 17 -6.22 23.33 6.39
N PHE A 18 -5.98 22.96 5.14
CA PHE A 18 -5.33 21.70 4.82
C PHE A 18 -4.00 21.77 5.56
N PHE A 19 -4.02 21.41 6.86
CA PHE A 19 -2.83 20.86 7.45
C PHE A 19 -2.62 19.56 6.68
N PRO A 20 -1.63 19.48 5.77
CA PRO A 20 -1.21 18.18 5.30
C PRO A 20 -0.95 17.40 6.58
N HIS A 21 -1.50 16.20 6.66
CA HIS A 21 -1.02 15.26 7.66
C HIS A 21 0.50 15.34 7.56
N ALA A 22 1.18 15.63 8.66
CA ALA A 22 2.62 15.57 8.72
C ALA A 22 2.97 14.10 8.48
N VAL A 23 2.97 13.71 7.20
CA VAL A 23 3.64 12.53 6.70
C VAL A 23 5.05 12.79 7.17
N LEU A 24 5.43 12.09 8.24
CA LEU A 24 6.79 12.12 8.75
C LEU A 24 7.67 11.99 7.52
N ALA A 25 8.48 13.03 7.26
CA ALA A 25 9.31 13.08 6.08
C ALA A 25 10.22 11.86 6.14
N GLU A 26 9.84 10.79 5.43
CA GLU A 26 10.63 9.58 5.39
C GLU A 26 11.86 9.91 4.57
N TYR A 27 13.04 9.65 5.15
CA TYR A 27 14.29 9.67 4.40
C TYR A 27 14.14 8.73 3.21
N LEU A 28 14.08 9.28 2.00
CA LEU A 28 14.04 8.47 0.79
C LEU A 28 15.47 8.00 0.54
N PRO A 29 15.74 6.70 0.70
CA PRO A 29 17.10 6.21 0.56
C PRO A 29 17.52 6.23 -0.92
N THR A 30 18.79 6.55 -1.15
CA THR A 30 19.42 6.49 -2.47
C THR A 30 19.21 5.11 -3.10
N LEU A 31 18.77 5.07 -4.36
CA LEU A 31 18.57 3.80 -5.07
C LEU A 31 19.92 3.08 -5.24
N ALA A 32 19.90 1.75 -5.10
CA ALA A 32 21.07 0.90 -5.36
C ALA A 32 21.47 0.96 -6.83
N ILE A 33 22.76 0.77 -7.13
CA ILE A 33 23.29 0.78 -8.51
C ILE A 33 22.53 -0.18 -9.43
N ARG A 34 22.13 -1.34 -8.90
CA ARG A 34 21.32 -2.31 -9.63
C ARG A 34 19.92 -1.77 -9.96
N GLU A 35 19.24 -1.14 -9.01
CA GLU A 35 17.91 -0.53 -9.25
C GLU A 35 17.97 0.61 -10.26
N LEU A 36 19.03 1.43 -10.18
CA LEU A 36 19.27 2.48 -11.16
C LEU A 36 19.53 1.91 -12.54
N THR A 37 20.30 0.83 -12.61
CA THR A 37 20.55 0.11 -13.86
C THR A 37 19.28 -0.46 -14.46
N ILE A 38 18.36 -0.98 -13.62
CA ILE A 38 17.05 -1.48 -14.02
C ILE A 38 16.17 -0.35 -14.58
N SER A 39 16.16 0.81 -13.90
CA SER A 39 15.27 1.94 -14.23
C SER A 39 15.80 2.87 -15.32
N SER A 40 17.07 2.76 -15.71
CA SER A 40 17.67 3.62 -16.73
C SER A 40 17.56 3.03 -18.12
N GLU A 41 17.17 3.84 -19.09
CA GLU A 41 17.28 3.52 -20.51
C GLU A 41 18.71 3.71 -21.00
N ASN A 42 19.36 4.78 -20.54
CA ASN A 42 20.72 5.15 -20.91
C ASN A 42 21.57 5.35 -19.65
N ILE A 43 22.82 4.88 -19.67
CA ILE A 43 23.80 5.11 -18.62
C ILE A 43 25.07 5.62 -19.28
N VAL A 44 25.54 6.80 -18.89
CA VAL A 44 26.69 7.46 -19.51
C VAL A 44 27.66 7.98 -18.46
N ILE A 45 28.94 8.01 -18.81
CA ILE A 45 29.94 8.84 -18.12
C ILE A 45 30.01 10.15 -18.89
N ALA A 46 29.83 11.27 -18.21
CA ALA A 46 29.82 12.58 -18.86
C ALA A 46 30.47 13.64 -17.97
N LYS A 47 31.03 14.69 -18.60
CA LYS A 47 31.52 15.88 -17.90
C LYS A 47 30.51 17.02 -18.04
N PRO A 48 30.32 17.85 -17.01
CA PRO A 48 29.45 19.02 -17.13
C PRO A 48 29.97 20.02 -18.17
N VAL A 49 29.06 20.65 -18.90
CA VAL A 49 29.35 21.79 -19.79
C VAL A 49 29.00 23.07 -19.03
N GLY A 50 30.02 23.76 -18.53
CA GLY A 50 29.87 24.94 -17.68
C GLY A 50 29.66 24.60 -16.20
N ILE A 51 29.19 25.58 -15.43
CA ILE A 51 28.98 25.46 -13.99
C ILE A 51 27.61 24.82 -13.73
N LEU A 52 27.59 23.67 -13.06
CA LEU A 52 26.38 22.89 -12.76
C LEU A 52 25.41 23.62 -11.84
N HIS A 53 25.92 24.42 -10.89
CA HIS A 53 25.11 25.14 -9.89
C HIS A 53 25.62 26.56 -9.70
N PRO A 54 25.24 27.51 -10.58
CA PRO A 54 25.61 28.92 -10.44
C PRO A 54 24.93 29.59 -9.23
N GLU A 55 23.99 28.91 -8.56
CA GLU A 55 23.17 29.38 -7.43
C GLU A 55 23.97 29.69 -6.15
N THR A 56 25.28 29.46 -6.15
CA THR A 56 26.18 30.02 -5.13
C THR A 56 26.40 31.53 -5.30
N ALA A 57 25.97 32.13 -6.41
CA ALA A 57 25.93 33.58 -6.61
C ALA A 57 24.57 34.16 -6.14
N PRO A 58 24.56 35.16 -5.23
CA PRO A 58 23.34 35.83 -4.79
C PRO A 58 22.52 36.37 -5.98
N GLY A 59 21.26 35.94 -6.12
CA GLY A 59 20.32 36.43 -7.15
C GLY A 59 20.24 35.61 -8.44
N ALA A 60 21.03 34.55 -8.61
CA ALA A 60 20.91 33.67 -9.77
C ALA A 60 19.64 32.79 -9.67
N LYS A 61 18.80 32.78 -10.72
CA LYS A 61 17.68 31.85 -10.80
C LYS A 61 18.20 30.41 -11.05
N PRO A 62 17.62 29.39 -10.39
CA PRO A 62 17.98 28.01 -10.64
C PRO A 62 17.87 27.65 -12.11
N LYS A 63 18.92 27.07 -12.68
CA LYS A 63 18.83 26.50 -14.02
C LYS A 63 18.10 25.17 -13.90
N THR A 64 16.88 25.09 -14.42
CA THR A 64 16.07 23.86 -14.46
C THR A 64 16.64 22.77 -15.40
N SER A 65 17.84 22.98 -15.95
CA SER A 65 18.51 22.05 -16.83
C SER A 65 20.02 22.20 -16.76
N ALA A 66 20.74 21.09 -16.85
CA ALA A 66 22.19 21.05 -16.97
C ALA A 66 22.60 20.40 -18.29
N GLU A 67 23.74 20.83 -18.83
CA GLU A 67 24.34 20.27 -20.04
C GLU A 67 25.55 19.41 -19.68
N PHE A 68 25.70 18.29 -20.36
CA PHE A 68 26.78 17.35 -20.16
C PHE A 68 27.35 16.89 -21.49
N ARG A 69 28.67 16.83 -21.59
CA ARG A 69 29.38 16.23 -22.71
C ARG A 69 29.70 14.78 -22.37
N ILE A 70 29.16 13.85 -23.16
CA ILE A 70 29.33 12.41 -22.97
C ILE A 70 30.78 12.05 -23.26
N LEU A 71 31.39 11.34 -22.32
CA LEU A 71 32.72 10.77 -22.43
C LEU A 71 32.65 9.30 -22.84
N GLU A 72 31.70 8.56 -22.27
CA GLU A 72 31.50 7.14 -22.54
C GLU A 72 30.02 6.77 -22.40
N VAL A 73 29.53 5.86 -23.24
CA VAL A 73 28.19 5.26 -23.13
C VAL A 73 28.34 3.86 -22.55
N LEU A 74 27.77 3.62 -21.36
CA LEU A 74 27.82 2.33 -20.67
C LEU A 74 26.59 1.45 -21.00
N LYS A 75 25.42 2.07 -21.19
CA LYS A 75 24.16 1.41 -21.54
C LYS A 75 23.34 2.32 -22.46
N GLY A 76 22.62 1.71 -23.40
CA GLY A 76 21.72 2.40 -24.34
C GLY A 76 22.41 2.77 -25.65
N SER A 77 21.61 3.05 -26.68
CA SER A 77 22.07 3.36 -28.04
C SER A 77 21.67 4.78 -28.49
N SER A 78 21.05 5.57 -27.61
CA SER A 78 20.54 6.90 -27.94
C SER A 78 21.63 7.95 -28.13
N PHE A 79 22.86 7.68 -27.69
CA PHE A 79 23.96 8.65 -27.63
C PHE A 79 25.29 8.03 -28.08
N LYS A 80 26.26 8.90 -28.37
CA LYS A 80 27.65 8.56 -28.66
C LYS A 80 28.61 9.40 -27.81
N ALA A 81 29.85 8.92 -27.67
CA ALA A 81 30.91 9.71 -27.04
C ALA A 81 31.14 11.02 -27.83
N GLY A 82 31.29 12.13 -27.11
CA GLY A 82 31.43 13.47 -27.68
C GLY A 82 30.13 14.29 -27.74
N ASP A 83 28.97 13.63 -27.76
CA ASP A 83 27.66 14.27 -27.78
C ASP A 83 27.48 15.19 -26.57
N THR A 84 26.74 16.29 -26.76
CA THR A 84 26.30 17.16 -25.66
C THR A 84 24.81 16.95 -25.44
N ILE A 85 24.45 16.52 -24.23
CA ILE A 85 23.06 16.27 -23.83
C ILE A 85 22.60 17.32 -22.83
N ARG A 86 21.31 17.65 -22.88
CA ARG A 86 20.65 18.53 -21.93
C ARG A 86 19.70 17.73 -21.06
N VAL A 87 19.97 17.69 -19.76
CA VAL A 87 19.16 16.98 -18.77
C VAL A 87 18.28 17.98 -18.04
N LYS A 88 16.95 17.77 -18.05
CA LYS A 88 15.99 18.61 -17.32
C LYS A 88 15.91 18.20 -15.85
N ARG A 89 15.39 19.10 -15.02
CA ARG A 89 15.24 18.96 -13.56
C ARG A 89 16.56 18.74 -12.81
N ALA A 90 17.65 19.28 -13.35
CA ALA A 90 18.97 19.21 -12.70
C ALA A 90 19.05 20.09 -11.44
N ASP A 91 18.16 21.07 -11.31
CA ASP A 91 17.96 21.92 -10.14
C ASP A 91 17.54 21.14 -8.88
N MET A 92 17.09 19.90 -9.02
CA MET A 92 16.78 19.03 -7.87
C MET A 92 18.01 18.44 -7.17
N TYR A 93 19.22 18.65 -7.69
CA TYR A 93 20.44 18.04 -7.17
C TYR A 93 21.42 19.11 -6.73
N HIS A 94 21.66 19.27 -5.44
CA HIS A 94 22.52 20.33 -4.91
C HIS A 94 23.92 19.82 -4.59
N LEU A 95 24.96 20.52 -5.03
CA LEU A 95 26.35 20.28 -4.60
C LEU A 95 26.59 20.97 -3.25
N GLY A 96 26.83 20.20 -2.18
CA GLY A 96 27.25 20.75 -0.88
C GLY A 96 26.52 20.19 0.33
N LYS A 97 26.88 20.70 1.52
CA LYS A 97 26.26 20.34 2.81
C LYS A 97 24.88 20.98 2.96
N LEU A 98 24.02 20.31 3.73
CA LEU A 98 22.73 20.81 4.17
C LEU A 98 22.86 22.16 4.88
N ARG A 99 21.95 23.09 4.58
CA ARG A 99 21.81 24.39 5.27
C ARG A 99 21.67 24.28 6.80
N TRP A 100 21.23 23.11 7.30
CA TRP A 100 21.03 22.80 8.72
C TRP A 100 22.26 22.20 9.42
N HIS A 101 23.29 21.77 8.68
CA HIS A 101 24.54 21.21 9.22
C HIS A 101 25.71 22.20 9.22
N THR A 102 25.55 23.32 8.51
CA THR A 102 26.42 24.47 8.68
C THR A 102 25.88 25.24 9.89
N ARG A 103 26.72 25.50 10.90
CA ARG A 103 26.50 26.71 11.73
C ARG A 103 26.20 27.86 10.76
N GLU A 104 25.30 28.79 11.11
CA GLU A 104 24.73 29.80 10.18
C GLU A 104 25.77 30.57 9.32
N ASN A 105 27.07 30.48 9.62
CA ASN A 105 28.17 31.16 8.96
C ASN A 105 29.16 30.25 8.17
N GLU A 106 28.99 28.93 8.12
CA GLU A 106 29.89 28.06 7.34
C GLU A 106 29.45 27.96 5.87
N LYS A 107 30.30 28.43 4.95
CA LYS A 107 30.08 28.20 3.52
C LYS A 107 30.26 26.71 3.21
N PRO A 108 29.30 26.04 2.56
CA PRO A 108 29.47 24.64 2.18
C PRO A 108 30.71 24.49 1.28
N PRO A 109 31.48 23.39 1.41
CA PRO A 109 32.61 23.14 0.54
C PRO A 109 32.13 23.08 -0.92
N ILE A 110 32.68 23.94 -1.76
CA ILE A 110 32.39 23.97 -3.19
C ILE A 110 33.16 22.81 -3.83
N HIS A 111 32.46 21.74 -4.14
CA HIS A 111 33.04 20.61 -4.88
C HIS A 111 33.11 20.95 -6.37
N THR A 112 34.30 20.82 -6.97
CA THR A 112 34.42 20.93 -8.42
C THR A 112 34.25 19.55 -9.05
N VAL A 113 33.16 19.36 -9.80
CA VAL A 113 32.87 18.10 -10.50
C VAL A 113 33.82 17.92 -11.69
N GLU A 114 34.53 16.80 -11.73
CA GLU A 114 35.37 16.38 -12.86
C GLU A 114 34.53 15.66 -13.92
N LYS A 115 33.76 14.66 -13.50
CA LYS A 115 32.86 13.86 -14.33
C LYS A 115 31.78 13.19 -13.48
N GLY A 116 30.75 12.65 -14.11
CA GLY A 116 29.68 11.92 -13.45
C GLY A 116 29.24 10.70 -14.22
N VAL A 117 28.66 9.74 -13.50
CA VAL A 117 27.89 8.63 -14.07
C VAL A 117 26.42 9.01 -13.93
N LEU A 118 25.76 9.11 -15.07
CA LEU A 118 24.40 9.60 -15.20
C LEU A 118 23.49 8.43 -15.58
N PHE A 119 22.46 8.21 -14.77
CA PHE A 119 21.40 7.22 -14.97
C PHE A 119 20.17 7.93 -15.49
N LEU A 120 19.84 7.70 -16.75
CA LEU A 120 18.94 8.54 -17.53
C LEU A 120 17.72 7.76 -18.01
N GLU A 121 16.57 8.42 -18.00
CA GLU A 121 15.32 7.95 -18.59
C GLU A 121 14.74 9.01 -19.53
N THR A 122 14.02 8.56 -20.56
CA THR A 122 13.29 9.43 -21.48
C THR A 122 11.85 9.60 -20.99
N TYR A 123 11.46 10.84 -20.70
CA TYR A 123 10.09 11.18 -20.37
C TYR A 123 9.40 11.83 -21.57
N VAL A 124 8.22 11.33 -21.95
CA VAL A 124 7.39 11.97 -22.98
C VAL A 124 6.52 13.03 -22.32
N GLY A 125 6.86 14.30 -22.55
CA GLY A 125 6.11 15.43 -22.01
C GLY A 125 4.70 15.55 -22.59
N SER A 126 3.88 16.46 -22.02
CA SER A 126 2.50 16.71 -22.49
C SER A 126 2.43 17.14 -23.96
N LYS A 127 3.51 17.70 -24.50
CA LYS A 127 3.67 18.09 -25.91
C LYS A 127 4.28 16.98 -26.79
N LYS A 128 4.36 15.74 -26.31
CA LYS A 128 5.07 14.61 -26.95
C LYS A 128 6.58 14.83 -27.17
N GLU A 129 7.16 15.87 -26.58
CA GLU A 129 8.60 16.10 -26.60
C GLU A 129 9.30 15.04 -25.73
N LYS A 130 10.36 14.42 -26.26
CA LYS A 130 11.23 13.53 -25.51
C LYS A 130 12.17 14.35 -24.64
N ILE A 131 11.95 14.30 -23.33
CA ILE A 131 12.73 15.01 -22.34
C ILE A 131 13.65 14.02 -21.63
N LEU A 132 14.94 14.33 -21.62
CA LEU A 132 15.92 13.56 -20.84
C LEU A 132 15.92 14.03 -19.39
N ARG A 133 15.76 13.11 -18.44
CA ARG A 133 15.85 13.38 -17.00
C ARG A 133 16.72 12.32 -16.32
N PHE A 134 17.22 12.64 -15.14
CA PHE A 134 17.79 11.64 -14.26
C PHE A 134 16.67 10.72 -13.76
N VAL A 135 16.96 9.41 -13.70
CA VAL A 135 16.21 8.51 -12.81
C VAL A 135 16.30 9.07 -11.38
N CYS A 136 15.31 8.83 -10.53
CA CYS A 136 15.36 9.26 -9.13
C CYS A 136 16.68 8.86 -8.45
N SER A 137 17.38 9.81 -7.83
CA SER A 137 18.71 9.61 -7.25
C SER A 137 19.77 9.15 -8.29
N GLY A 138 19.56 9.44 -9.57
CA GLY A 138 20.25 8.85 -10.73
C GLY A 138 21.59 9.48 -11.11
N ILE A 139 22.31 10.08 -10.17
CA ILE A 139 23.57 10.76 -10.47
C ILE A 139 24.63 10.46 -9.42
N ARG A 140 25.87 10.22 -9.85
CA ARG A 140 27.04 10.23 -8.98
C ARG A 140 28.16 11.01 -9.64
N TYR A 141 28.89 11.79 -8.84
CA TYR A 141 29.98 12.61 -9.35
C TYR A 141 31.32 12.17 -8.79
N LEU A 142 32.35 12.25 -9.63
CA LEU A 142 33.74 12.33 -9.21
C LEU A 142 34.13 13.81 -9.12
N THR A 143 34.60 14.24 -7.97
CA THR A 143 35.19 15.58 -7.83
C THR A 143 36.66 15.58 -8.24
N LYS A 144 37.22 16.76 -8.52
CA LYS A 144 38.67 16.92 -8.79
C LYS A 144 39.53 16.45 -7.62
N GLU A 145 39.01 16.50 -6.39
CA GLU A 145 39.66 15.97 -5.18
C GLU A 145 39.47 14.44 -5.02
N LYS A 146 39.04 13.74 -6.07
CA LYS A 146 38.84 12.29 -6.11
C LYS A 146 37.83 11.76 -5.08
N LYS A 147 36.85 12.58 -4.72
CA LYS A 147 35.71 12.17 -3.87
C LYS A 147 34.55 11.74 -4.75
N VAL A 148 33.87 10.65 -4.36
CA VAL A 148 32.62 10.23 -5.00
C VAL A 148 31.44 10.83 -4.24
N LEU A 149 30.66 11.67 -4.92
CA LEU A 149 29.44 12.26 -4.39
C LEU A 149 28.22 11.44 -4.79
N VAL A 150 27.34 11.17 -3.82
CA VAL A 150 26.10 10.41 -4.00
C VAL A 150 24.89 11.23 -3.56
N PRO A 151 23.72 11.05 -4.18
CA PRO A 151 22.55 11.88 -3.92
C PRO A 151 21.84 11.36 -2.67
N PHE A 152 21.54 12.25 -1.73
CA PHE A 152 20.84 11.96 -0.48
C PHE A 152 19.65 12.90 -0.31
N GLN A 153 18.48 12.38 0.06
CA GLN A 153 17.25 13.17 0.24
C GLN A 153 16.79 13.11 1.69
N TYR A 154 16.74 14.27 2.35
CA TYR A 154 16.38 14.38 3.77
C TYR A 154 14.87 14.50 4.00
N ILE A 155 14.17 15.13 3.06
CA ILE A 155 12.73 15.36 3.13
C ILE A 155 12.12 14.85 1.82
N ASN A 156 11.11 13.99 1.93
CA ASN A 156 10.37 13.46 0.80
C ASN A 156 8.92 14.01 0.81
N PRO A 157 8.45 14.67 -0.27
CA PRO A 157 9.22 15.06 -1.46
C PRO A 157 10.17 16.24 -1.15
N GLY A 158 11.30 16.29 -1.87
CA GLY A 158 12.28 17.38 -1.71
C GLY A 158 13.46 17.23 -2.67
N ASP A 159 14.48 18.06 -2.49
CA ASP A 159 15.68 18.01 -3.31
C ASP A 159 16.71 16.98 -2.80
N TYR A 160 17.58 16.53 -3.70
CA TYR A 160 18.75 15.72 -3.39
C TYR A 160 19.96 16.59 -3.09
N TYR A 161 20.77 16.17 -2.14
CA TYR A 161 22.05 16.75 -1.80
C TYR A 161 23.16 15.74 -2.11
N LEU A 162 24.16 16.17 -2.86
CA LEU A 162 25.27 15.34 -3.28
C LEU A 162 26.36 15.38 -2.22
N VAL A 163 26.47 14.30 -1.46
CA VAL A 163 27.37 14.17 -0.31
C VAL A 163 28.50 13.16 -0.59
N PRO A 164 29.73 13.41 -0.12
CA PRO A 164 30.82 12.46 -0.27
C PRO A 164 30.58 11.21 0.58
N VAL A 165 30.84 10.02 0.02
CA VAL A 165 30.80 8.75 0.75
C VAL A 165 32.21 8.27 1.04
N ALA A 166 32.54 8.07 2.32
CA ALA A 166 33.82 7.52 2.71
C ALA A 166 33.96 6.06 2.25
N GLY A 167 35.12 5.71 1.70
CA GLY A 167 35.43 4.35 1.24
C GLY A 167 34.85 3.98 -0.13
N LEU A 168 34.05 4.84 -0.76
CA LEU A 168 33.57 4.62 -2.12
C LEU A 168 34.59 5.16 -3.13
N ASP A 169 35.25 4.24 -3.83
CA ASP A 169 36.16 4.54 -4.94
C ASP A 169 35.40 4.66 -6.27
N TRP A 170 35.90 5.53 -7.16
CA TRP A 170 35.29 5.78 -8.47
C TRP A 170 35.40 4.58 -9.40
N ASP A 171 36.57 3.95 -9.46
CA ASP A 171 36.80 2.83 -10.37
C ASP A 171 36.03 1.59 -9.89
N GLY A 172 35.97 1.38 -8.57
CA GLY A 172 35.09 0.41 -7.93
C GLY A 172 33.62 0.63 -8.28
N LEU A 173 33.13 1.87 -8.18
CA LEU A 173 31.76 2.23 -8.58
C LEU A 173 31.51 1.91 -10.07
N ILE A 174 32.38 2.34 -10.98
CA ILE A 174 32.21 2.10 -12.41
C ILE A 174 32.28 0.60 -12.73
N LYS A 175 33.18 -0.15 -12.10
CA LYS A 175 33.24 -1.62 -12.21
C LYS A 175 31.92 -2.26 -11.78
N LYS A 176 31.33 -1.80 -10.66
CA LYS A 176 30.02 -2.26 -10.19
C LYS A 176 28.90 -1.93 -11.17
N VAL A 177 28.87 -0.72 -11.72
CA VAL A 177 27.88 -0.31 -12.74
C VAL A 177 27.95 -1.23 -13.96
N ARG A 178 29.14 -1.51 -14.49
CA ARG A 178 29.30 -2.42 -15.63
C ARG A 178 28.83 -3.83 -15.30
N ALA A 179 29.21 -4.35 -14.12
CA ALA A 179 28.79 -5.68 -13.67
C ALA A 179 27.25 -5.77 -13.56
N ASP A 180 26.61 -4.76 -12.99
CA ASP A 180 25.14 -4.70 -12.89
C ASP A 180 24.49 -4.56 -14.27
N ILE A 181 25.05 -3.79 -15.20
CA ILE A 181 24.54 -3.70 -16.59
C ILE A 181 24.50 -5.08 -17.24
N THR A 182 25.59 -5.84 -17.12
CA THR A 182 25.64 -7.21 -17.66
C THR A 182 24.66 -8.13 -16.95
N ALA A 183 24.63 -8.12 -15.62
CA ALA A 183 23.74 -8.99 -14.84
C ALA A 183 22.26 -8.70 -15.13
N VAL A 184 21.86 -7.42 -15.07
CA VAL A 184 20.49 -6.97 -15.36
C VAL A 184 20.12 -7.26 -16.82
N GLY A 185 21.05 -7.07 -17.76
CA GLY A 185 20.85 -7.41 -19.17
C GLY A 185 20.51 -8.88 -19.38
N LYS A 186 21.19 -9.80 -18.67
CA LYS A 186 20.87 -11.24 -18.71
C LYS A 186 19.45 -11.54 -18.22
N VAL A 187 18.99 -10.87 -17.16
CA VAL A 187 17.62 -11.05 -16.64
C VAL A 187 16.59 -10.50 -17.61
N PHE A 188 16.82 -9.32 -18.20
CA PHE A 188 15.93 -8.78 -19.23
C PHE A 188 15.86 -9.65 -20.48
N ALA A 189 16.95 -10.32 -20.86
CA ALA A 189 16.94 -11.27 -21.97
C ALA A 189 15.98 -12.45 -21.73
N LEU A 190 15.74 -12.85 -20.47
CA LEU A 190 14.72 -13.86 -20.16
C LEU A 190 13.32 -13.38 -20.57
N LYS A 191 13.00 -12.10 -20.37
CA LYS A 191 11.70 -11.52 -20.76
C LYS A 191 11.46 -11.61 -22.27
N GLU A 192 12.52 -11.47 -23.07
CA GLU A 192 12.47 -11.45 -24.53
C GLU A 192 12.29 -12.86 -25.16
N ILE A 193 12.30 -13.93 -24.35
CA ILE A 193 11.96 -15.28 -24.82
C ILE A 193 10.49 -15.26 -25.30
N LYS A 194 10.30 -15.58 -26.59
CA LYS A 194 9.01 -15.45 -27.27
C LYS A 194 7.99 -16.48 -26.80
N ASP A 195 8.44 -17.72 -26.61
CA ASP A 195 7.57 -18.78 -26.11
C ASP A 195 7.33 -18.59 -24.60
N PRO A 196 6.07 -18.43 -24.16
CA PRO A 196 5.78 -18.12 -22.76
C PRO A 196 6.11 -19.27 -21.81
N VAL A 197 6.07 -20.53 -22.25
CA VAL A 197 6.39 -21.70 -21.40
C VAL A 197 7.90 -21.74 -21.17
N GLU A 198 8.70 -21.69 -22.23
CA GLU A 198 10.16 -21.62 -22.17
C GLU A 198 10.61 -20.41 -21.35
N ARG A 199 9.98 -19.26 -21.56
CA ARG A 199 10.25 -18.03 -20.79
C ARG A 199 10.02 -18.26 -19.30
N ASN A 200 8.85 -18.79 -18.94
CA ASN A 200 8.47 -18.97 -17.54
C ASN A 200 9.40 -19.97 -16.85
N GLU A 201 9.75 -21.07 -17.50
CA GLU A 201 10.72 -22.04 -16.99
C GLU A 201 12.10 -21.38 -16.73
N ALA A 202 12.60 -20.61 -17.70
CA ALA A 202 13.87 -19.91 -17.57
C ALA A 202 13.85 -18.88 -16.42
N ILE A 203 12.73 -18.15 -16.26
CA ILE A 203 12.54 -17.21 -15.15
C ILE A 203 12.47 -17.94 -13.81
N PHE A 204 11.72 -19.05 -13.70
CA PHE A 204 11.67 -19.83 -12.46
C PHE A 204 13.04 -20.34 -12.04
N LYS A 205 13.81 -20.89 -12.99
CA LYS A 205 15.19 -21.33 -12.74
C LYS A 205 16.08 -20.19 -12.25
N TRP A 206 15.93 -19.00 -12.84
CA TRP A 206 16.63 -17.81 -12.40
C TRP A 206 16.23 -17.40 -10.97
N ILE A 207 14.93 -17.38 -10.66
CA ILE A 207 14.43 -17.06 -9.32
C ILE A 207 15.01 -18.04 -8.29
N GLU A 208 14.96 -19.35 -8.53
CA GLU A 208 15.50 -20.34 -7.58
C GLU A 208 17.00 -20.19 -7.38
N THR A 209 17.75 -19.90 -8.45
CA THR A 209 19.20 -19.66 -8.36
C THR A 209 19.52 -18.45 -7.48
N HIS A 210 18.71 -17.39 -7.57
CA HIS A 210 18.98 -16.11 -6.92
C HIS A 210 18.11 -15.82 -5.69
N ARG A 211 17.23 -16.73 -5.26
CA ARG A 211 16.24 -16.47 -4.18
C ARG A 211 16.85 -16.00 -2.87
N LYS A 212 18.08 -16.43 -2.53
CA LYS A 212 18.80 -16.03 -1.32
C LYS A 212 19.31 -14.58 -1.37
N GLU A 213 19.36 -13.99 -2.56
CA GLU A 213 19.78 -12.61 -2.78
C GLU A 213 18.60 -11.63 -2.70
N PHE A 214 17.36 -12.11 -2.57
CA PHE A 214 16.17 -11.28 -2.49
C PHE A 214 16.08 -10.58 -1.12
N GLY A 215 15.39 -9.44 -1.06
CA GLY A 215 15.20 -8.68 0.17
C GLY A 215 16.35 -7.74 0.51
N GLY A 216 17.17 -7.40 -0.50
CA GLY A 216 18.20 -6.39 -0.35
C GLY A 216 17.65 -5.01 -0.05
N SER A 217 18.40 -4.24 0.74
CA SER A 217 18.06 -2.87 1.11
C SER A 217 18.59 -1.84 0.11
N TYR A 218 18.16 -0.60 0.27
CA TYR A 218 18.65 0.55 -0.48
C TYR A 218 20.16 0.83 -0.29
N PHE A 219 20.74 1.62 -1.21
CA PHE A 219 22.19 1.83 -1.38
C PHE A 219 22.94 2.29 -0.11
N LEU A 220 22.25 2.99 0.78
CA LEU A 220 22.84 3.61 1.98
C LEU A 220 21.94 3.43 3.20
N SER A 221 21.59 2.19 3.55
CA SER A 221 21.17 1.96 4.94
C SER A 221 22.38 2.29 5.81
N LEU A 222 22.34 3.42 6.52
CA LEU A 222 23.45 4.11 7.22
C LEU A 222 24.23 3.25 8.25
N ASN A 223 23.93 1.97 8.38
CA ASN A 223 24.41 1.09 9.44
C ASN A 223 24.89 -0.30 9.02
N ARG A 224 25.26 -0.58 7.74
CA ARG A 224 25.65 -1.96 7.37
C ARG A 224 26.91 -2.12 6.53
N LYS A 225 27.86 -2.90 7.09
CA LYS A 225 28.94 -3.66 6.43
C LYS A 225 28.45 -4.83 5.57
N LYS A 226 27.13 -5.05 5.45
CA LYS A 226 26.57 -6.09 4.58
C LYS A 226 26.43 -5.52 3.19
N GLU A 227 27.36 -5.90 2.33
CA GLU A 227 27.33 -5.68 0.89
C GLU A 227 25.95 -5.99 0.30
N GLU A 228 25.47 -5.06 -0.53
CA GLU A 228 25.01 -5.28 -1.91
C GLU A 228 24.08 -6.47 -2.24
N THR A 229 23.31 -7.02 -1.30
CA THR A 229 22.25 -7.97 -1.66
C THR A 229 21.05 -7.24 -2.26
N GLY A 230 20.23 -7.95 -3.04
CA GLY A 230 18.98 -7.45 -3.62
C GLY A 230 19.00 -7.30 -5.13
N TRP A 231 17.87 -7.62 -5.76
CA TRP A 231 17.64 -7.42 -7.20
C TRP A 231 16.79 -6.18 -7.50
N GLY A 232 16.54 -5.33 -6.50
CA GLY A 232 15.71 -4.14 -6.67
C GLY A 232 14.30 -4.51 -7.14
N SER A 233 13.78 -3.77 -8.12
CA SER A 233 12.47 -4.01 -8.71
C SER A 233 12.40 -5.31 -9.52
N LEU A 234 13.53 -5.92 -9.93
CA LEU A 234 13.50 -7.24 -10.56
C LEU A 234 12.99 -8.33 -9.62
N GLU A 235 13.12 -8.17 -8.29
CA GLU A 235 12.55 -9.12 -7.32
C GLU A 235 11.02 -9.25 -7.40
N TRP A 236 10.35 -8.32 -8.08
CA TRP A 236 8.92 -8.38 -8.35
C TRP A 236 8.61 -8.50 -9.84
N LYS A 237 9.34 -7.78 -10.72
CA LYS A 237 9.10 -7.79 -12.18
C LYS A 237 9.20 -9.18 -12.79
N VAL A 238 10.10 -10.04 -12.32
CA VAL A 238 10.21 -11.41 -12.86
C VAL A 238 8.94 -12.24 -12.63
N PHE A 239 8.30 -12.07 -11.47
CA PHE A 239 6.99 -12.69 -11.21
C PHE A 239 5.91 -12.05 -12.07
N GLN A 240 5.94 -10.72 -12.24
CA GLN A 240 5.01 -10.04 -13.13
C GLN A 240 5.09 -10.57 -14.57
N TRP A 241 6.29 -10.85 -15.10
CA TRP A 241 6.44 -11.41 -16.45
C TRP A 241 5.88 -12.82 -16.58
N ILE A 242 5.95 -13.64 -15.52
CA ILE A 242 5.26 -14.93 -15.46
C ILE A 242 3.75 -14.72 -15.46
N MET A 243 3.26 -13.79 -14.63
CA MET A 243 1.83 -13.44 -14.57
C MET A 243 1.32 -12.93 -15.93
N GLU A 244 2.12 -12.16 -16.66
CA GLU A 244 1.83 -11.67 -18.01
C GLU A 244 1.66 -12.79 -19.05
N SER A 245 2.15 -14.01 -18.79
CA SER A 245 1.96 -15.16 -19.71
C SER A 245 0.52 -15.68 -19.73
N CYS A 246 -0.23 -15.48 -18.64
CA CYS A 246 -1.58 -16.02 -18.45
C CYS A 246 -1.66 -17.55 -18.60
N ILE A 247 -0.56 -18.26 -18.29
CA ILE A 247 -0.54 -19.71 -18.10
C ILE A 247 -0.89 -19.97 -16.63
N GLN A 248 -2.06 -20.55 -16.38
CA GLN A 248 -2.69 -20.55 -15.05
C GLN A 248 -1.83 -21.23 -13.98
N GLU A 249 -1.26 -22.38 -14.31
CA GLU A 249 -0.42 -23.19 -13.45
C GLU A 249 0.86 -22.43 -13.06
N ASP A 250 1.55 -21.85 -14.04
CA ASP A 250 2.75 -21.04 -13.83
C ASP A 250 2.44 -19.80 -12.99
N CYS A 251 1.33 -19.11 -13.29
CA CYS A 251 0.90 -17.95 -12.52
C CYS A 251 0.67 -18.33 -11.05
N TRP A 252 0.02 -19.47 -10.79
CA TRP A 252 -0.21 -19.94 -9.43
C TRP A 252 1.10 -20.35 -8.74
N GLN A 253 2.00 -21.03 -9.44
CA GLN A 253 3.33 -21.37 -8.93
C GLN A 253 4.13 -20.11 -8.59
N ALA A 254 4.07 -19.07 -9.42
CA ALA A 254 4.70 -17.78 -9.18
C ALA A 254 4.15 -17.09 -7.92
N VAL A 255 2.83 -17.14 -7.70
CA VAL A 255 2.19 -16.62 -6.47
C VAL A 255 2.73 -17.34 -5.22
N LYS A 256 2.81 -18.68 -5.26
CA LYS A 256 3.32 -19.47 -4.12
C LYS A 256 4.79 -19.15 -3.82
N LEU A 257 5.64 -19.19 -4.86
CA LEU A 257 7.07 -18.93 -4.72
C LEU A 257 7.36 -17.50 -4.23
N TYR A 258 6.59 -16.51 -4.66
CA TYR A 258 6.74 -15.13 -4.18
C TYR A 258 6.55 -15.01 -2.67
N VAL A 259 5.51 -15.65 -2.14
CA VAL A 259 5.18 -15.58 -0.70
C VAL A 259 6.19 -16.39 0.12
N GLU A 260 6.68 -17.50 -0.41
CA GLU A 260 7.77 -18.27 0.20
C GLU A 260 9.05 -17.43 0.36
N ILE A 261 9.39 -16.62 -0.65
CA ILE A 261 10.57 -15.74 -0.62
C ILE A 261 10.30 -14.49 0.24
N LYS A 262 9.06 -13.97 0.27
CA LYS A 262 8.67 -12.75 0.98
C LYS A 262 7.52 -13.01 1.97
N PRO A 263 7.76 -13.73 3.08
CA PRO A 263 6.70 -14.17 3.99
C PRO A 263 5.97 -13.01 4.70
N THR A 264 6.57 -11.82 4.78
CA THR A 264 5.91 -10.63 5.33
C THR A 264 4.85 -10.04 4.40
N ARG A 265 4.87 -10.41 3.11
CA ARG A 265 3.85 -10.01 2.14
C ARG A 265 2.79 -11.09 2.03
N ARG A 266 1.66 -10.85 2.70
CA ARG A 266 0.49 -11.75 2.66
C ARG A 266 -0.11 -11.86 1.25
N HIS A 267 0.06 -10.84 0.43
CA HIS A 267 -0.39 -10.83 -0.97
C HIS A 267 0.75 -11.24 -1.91
N GLY A 268 0.41 -12.01 -2.95
CA GLY A 268 1.32 -12.39 -4.03
C GLY A 268 1.77 -11.18 -4.88
N PRO A 269 2.46 -11.42 -6.01
CA PRO A 269 2.78 -10.36 -6.97
C PRO A 269 1.46 -9.74 -7.47
N ASP A 270 1.36 -8.41 -7.45
CA ASP A 270 0.22 -7.57 -7.87
C ASP A 270 -1.12 -8.31 -8.07
N SER A 271 -1.99 -8.22 -7.06
CA SER A 271 -3.32 -8.86 -7.06
C SER A 271 -4.27 -8.39 -8.17
N ASN A 272 -3.89 -7.37 -8.94
CA ASN A 272 -4.67 -6.86 -10.07
C ASN A 272 -4.23 -7.43 -11.42
N ALA A 273 -3.25 -8.34 -11.45
CA ALA A 273 -2.83 -8.97 -12.70
C ALA A 273 -4.02 -9.74 -13.33
N PRO A 274 -4.31 -9.54 -14.63
CA PRO A 274 -5.44 -10.16 -15.30
C PRO A 274 -5.25 -11.66 -15.55
N SER A 275 -4.14 -12.25 -15.10
CA SER A 275 -3.73 -13.65 -15.31
C SER A 275 -4.79 -14.68 -14.92
N PHE A 276 -5.63 -14.36 -13.94
CA PHE A 276 -6.73 -15.23 -13.49
C PHE A 276 -8.11 -14.73 -13.93
N SER A 277 -8.20 -13.70 -14.78
CA SER A 277 -9.47 -13.12 -15.27
C SER A 277 -10.09 -13.89 -16.45
N PHE A 278 -9.65 -15.14 -16.67
CA PHE A 278 -10.18 -16.08 -17.66
C PHE A 278 -10.90 -17.24 -16.93
N PRO A 279 -11.83 -17.95 -17.59
CA PRO A 279 -12.55 -19.06 -16.97
C PRO A 279 -11.64 -20.14 -16.39
N GLU A 280 -10.57 -20.49 -17.10
CA GLU A 280 -9.59 -21.50 -16.69
C GLU A 280 -8.86 -21.06 -15.42
N GLY A 281 -8.48 -19.77 -15.36
CA GLY A 281 -7.83 -19.18 -14.19
C GLY A 281 -8.74 -19.16 -12.97
N ARG A 282 -10.00 -18.74 -13.13
CA ARG A 282 -10.99 -18.78 -12.05
C ARG A 282 -11.28 -20.19 -11.58
N LYS A 283 -11.35 -21.16 -12.51
CA LYS A 283 -11.53 -22.58 -12.19
C LYS A 283 -10.37 -23.13 -11.38
N LEU A 284 -9.12 -22.79 -11.73
CA LEU A 284 -7.93 -23.16 -10.95
C LEU A 284 -7.99 -22.59 -9.54
N LEU A 285 -8.20 -21.27 -9.40
CA LEU A 285 -8.26 -20.62 -8.09
C LEU A 285 -9.39 -21.16 -7.22
N LEU A 286 -10.56 -21.43 -7.82
CA LEU A 286 -11.68 -22.02 -7.10
C LEU A 286 -11.35 -23.43 -6.62
N LYS A 287 -10.68 -24.25 -7.46
CA LYS A 287 -10.20 -25.58 -7.06
C LYS A 287 -9.30 -25.49 -5.82
N VAL A 288 -8.32 -24.59 -5.84
CA VAL A 288 -7.42 -24.38 -4.69
C VAL A 288 -8.19 -23.92 -3.45
N ALA A 289 -9.11 -22.96 -3.59
CA ALA A 289 -9.86 -22.40 -2.46
C ALA A 289 -10.72 -23.44 -1.73
N VAL A 290 -11.35 -24.37 -2.47
CA VAL A 290 -12.25 -25.39 -1.90
C VAL A 290 -11.54 -26.65 -1.42
N ASP A 291 -10.31 -26.90 -1.85
CA ASP A 291 -9.54 -28.07 -1.46
C ASP A 291 -9.08 -27.95 0.00
N LYS A 292 -9.51 -28.90 0.85
CA LYS A 292 -9.16 -28.90 2.28
C LYS A 292 -7.73 -29.37 2.55
N SER A 293 -7.09 -30.03 1.58
CA SER A 293 -5.70 -30.46 1.68
C SER A 293 -4.70 -29.34 1.41
N GLU A 294 -5.13 -28.26 0.73
CA GLU A 294 -4.32 -27.08 0.49
C GLU A 294 -4.07 -26.29 1.78
N PRO A 295 -2.86 -25.73 1.98
CA PRO A 295 -2.56 -24.89 3.14
C PRO A 295 -3.56 -23.73 3.28
N LYS A 296 -3.97 -23.40 4.51
CA LYS A 296 -4.92 -22.30 4.80
C LYS A 296 -4.58 -21.02 4.02
N TRP A 297 -3.32 -20.61 4.04
CA TRP A 297 -2.87 -19.37 3.38
C TRP A 297 -2.94 -19.43 1.86
N ASP A 298 -2.79 -20.62 1.26
CA ASP A 298 -2.93 -20.81 -0.18
C ASP A 298 -4.40 -20.71 -0.58
N ARG A 299 -5.31 -21.31 0.21
CA ARG A 299 -6.76 -21.18 0.03
C ARG A 299 -7.22 -19.73 0.15
N TRP A 300 -6.75 -19.01 1.17
CA TRP A 300 -7.03 -17.59 1.37
C TRP A 300 -6.53 -16.74 0.19
N ARG A 301 -5.29 -16.97 -0.26
CA ARG A 301 -4.72 -16.24 -1.42
C ARG A 301 -5.51 -16.53 -2.70
N ALA A 302 -5.90 -17.78 -2.93
CA ALA A 302 -6.71 -18.15 -4.07
C ALA A 302 -8.06 -17.43 -4.09
N LEU A 303 -8.74 -17.33 -2.94
CA LEU A 303 -9.96 -16.51 -2.80
C LEU A 303 -9.70 -15.04 -3.13
N SER A 304 -8.58 -14.49 -2.65
CA SER A 304 -8.25 -13.08 -2.90
C SER A 304 -8.05 -12.76 -4.39
N PHE A 305 -7.26 -13.58 -5.09
CA PHE A 305 -7.10 -13.46 -6.55
C PHE A 305 -8.39 -13.76 -7.30
N LEU A 306 -9.21 -14.71 -6.82
CA LEU A 306 -10.50 -15.02 -7.43
C LEU A 306 -11.42 -13.80 -7.34
N SER A 307 -11.46 -13.13 -6.18
CA SER A 307 -12.27 -11.94 -5.94
C SER A 307 -11.92 -10.75 -6.84
N SER A 308 -10.64 -10.57 -7.19
CA SER A 308 -10.19 -9.50 -8.08
C SER A 308 -10.45 -9.82 -9.56
N SER A 309 -10.61 -11.10 -9.91
CA SER A 309 -10.73 -11.56 -11.30
C SER A 309 -12.14 -11.47 -11.92
N PHE A 310 -13.20 -11.30 -11.14
CA PHE A 310 -14.59 -11.48 -11.62
C PHE A 310 -15.05 -10.43 -12.65
N TRP A 311 -14.58 -9.19 -12.50
CA TRP A 311 -15.13 -8.04 -13.23
C TRP A 311 -14.09 -7.29 -14.06
N SER A 312 -12.97 -7.95 -14.33
CA SER A 312 -11.94 -7.47 -15.23
C SER A 312 -12.53 -7.29 -16.63
N ARG A 313 -12.31 -6.12 -17.21
CA ARG A 313 -12.63 -5.89 -18.62
C ARG A 313 -11.55 -6.53 -19.49
N PRO A 314 -11.85 -6.87 -20.75
CA PRO A 314 -10.82 -7.15 -21.73
C PRO A 314 -9.86 -5.96 -21.79
N TYR A 315 -8.56 -6.24 -21.74
CA TYR A 315 -7.50 -5.26 -21.97
C TYR A 315 -6.85 -5.58 -23.32
N GLU A 316 -6.24 -4.57 -23.97
CA GLU A 316 -5.55 -4.75 -25.26
C GLU A 316 -4.52 -5.89 -25.21
N ASN A 317 -3.75 -5.97 -24.12
CA ASN A 317 -2.74 -7.01 -23.92
C ASN A 317 -3.31 -8.35 -23.42
N TYR A 318 -4.60 -8.41 -23.07
CA TYR A 318 -5.26 -9.60 -22.50
C TYR A 318 -6.65 -9.79 -23.12
N PRO A 319 -6.74 -10.05 -24.43
CA PRO A 319 -8.01 -10.05 -25.15
C PRO A 319 -8.97 -11.16 -24.71
N LYS A 320 -8.46 -12.25 -24.13
CA LYS A 320 -9.30 -13.34 -23.61
C LYS A 320 -9.93 -13.02 -22.24
N SER A 321 -9.48 -11.95 -21.55
CA SER A 321 -9.97 -11.59 -20.22
C SER A 321 -11.44 -11.18 -20.36
N ARG A 322 -12.31 -11.78 -19.55
CA ARG A 322 -13.74 -11.50 -19.63
C ARG A 322 -14.37 -11.44 -18.25
N MET A 323 -15.43 -10.64 -18.19
CA MET A 323 -16.33 -10.65 -17.04
C MET A 323 -16.96 -12.04 -16.88
N LEU A 324 -17.32 -12.31 -15.63
CA LEU A 324 -18.07 -13.47 -15.24
C LEU A 324 -19.43 -13.51 -15.96
N ASP A 325 -19.73 -14.64 -16.61
CA ASP A 325 -21.08 -14.87 -17.11
C ASP A 325 -21.98 -15.44 -16.01
N LYS A 326 -23.29 -15.46 -16.25
CA LYS A 326 -24.28 -15.92 -15.28
C LYS A 326 -24.02 -17.35 -14.80
N LYS A 327 -23.70 -18.27 -15.71
CA LYS A 327 -23.53 -19.69 -15.39
C LYS A 327 -22.31 -19.86 -14.51
N GLU A 328 -21.20 -19.27 -14.92
CA GLU A 328 -19.94 -19.28 -14.17
C GLU A 328 -20.10 -18.61 -12.79
N GLN A 329 -20.88 -17.53 -12.70
CA GLN A 329 -21.19 -16.87 -11.44
C GLN A 329 -21.89 -17.81 -10.45
N ILE A 330 -22.94 -18.49 -10.90
CA ILE A 330 -23.69 -19.43 -10.06
C ILE A 330 -22.79 -20.60 -9.64
N ASP A 331 -22.05 -21.18 -10.59
CA ASP A 331 -21.14 -22.31 -10.33
C ASP A 331 -20.07 -21.96 -9.28
N ILE A 332 -19.55 -20.73 -9.30
CA ILE A 332 -18.61 -20.23 -8.29
C ILE A 332 -19.30 -20.05 -6.94
N LEU A 333 -20.46 -19.40 -6.91
CA LEU A 333 -21.19 -19.16 -5.67
C LEU A 333 -21.58 -20.47 -4.97
N ASP A 334 -22.05 -21.47 -5.70
CA ASP A 334 -22.41 -22.79 -5.16
C ASP A 334 -21.22 -23.49 -4.50
N LYS A 335 -20.01 -23.27 -5.01
CA LYS A 335 -18.78 -23.82 -4.43
C LYS A 335 -18.25 -23.01 -3.25
N LEU A 336 -18.52 -21.70 -3.20
CA LEU A 336 -18.09 -20.83 -2.10
C LEU A 336 -19.04 -20.87 -0.90
N ILE A 337 -20.35 -21.04 -1.11
CA ILE A 337 -21.35 -21.05 -0.03
C ILE A 337 -21.03 -22.07 1.08
N PRO A 338 -20.64 -23.33 0.79
CA PRO A 338 -20.26 -24.30 1.83
C PRO A 338 -19.07 -23.83 2.68
N LEU A 339 -18.19 -22.98 2.14
CA LEU A 339 -17.03 -22.47 2.85
C LEU A 339 -17.41 -21.39 3.88
N LEU A 340 -18.64 -20.89 3.92
CA LEU A 340 -19.12 -20.03 5.02
C LEU A 340 -19.11 -20.75 6.38
N LYS A 341 -18.97 -22.08 6.39
CA LYS A 341 -18.94 -22.92 7.59
C LYS A 341 -17.54 -23.40 7.99
N VAL A 342 -16.46 -22.97 7.32
CA VAL A 342 -15.10 -23.33 7.74
C VAL A 342 -14.82 -22.75 9.12
N GLU A 343 -14.09 -23.44 10.01
CA GLU A 343 -13.87 -22.99 11.39
C GLU A 343 -12.97 -21.76 11.51
N ASP A 344 -12.10 -21.55 10.52
CA ASP A 344 -11.15 -20.44 10.50
C ASP A 344 -11.83 -19.11 10.13
N ALA A 345 -11.80 -18.14 11.06
CA ALA A 345 -12.48 -16.86 10.89
C ALA A 345 -11.88 -15.98 9.79
N GLU A 346 -10.55 -15.99 9.60
CA GLU A 346 -9.89 -15.21 8.54
C GLU A 346 -10.24 -15.76 7.15
N LEU A 347 -10.30 -17.09 7.01
CA LEU A 347 -10.73 -17.73 5.77
C LEU A 347 -12.22 -17.47 5.50
N ARG A 348 -13.09 -17.58 6.52
CA ARG A 348 -14.51 -17.21 6.39
C ARG A 348 -14.67 -15.76 5.93
N TRP A 349 -13.93 -14.83 6.52
CA TRP A 349 -13.96 -13.42 6.13
C TRP A 349 -13.65 -13.25 4.62
N GLU A 350 -12.59 -13.89 4.12
CA GLU A 350 -12.24 -13.80 2.68
C GLU A 350 -13.26 -14.53 1.77
N VAL A 351 -13.89 -15.61 2.23
CA VAL A 351 -15.00 -16.27 1.53
C VAL A 351 -16.16 -15.29 1.36
N VAL A 352 -16.57 -14.61 2.44
CA VAL A 352 -17.68 -13.64 2.41
C VAL A 352 -17.35 -12.49 1.46
N ARG A 353 -16.13 -11.95 1.54
CA ARG A 353 -15.64 -10.91 0.63
C ARG A 353 -15.68 -11.36 -0.83
N THR A 354 -15.24 -12.60 -1.10
CA THR A 354 -15.26 -13.17 -2.45
C THR A 354 -16.70 -13.36 -2.96
N ILE A 355 -17.61 -13.89 -2.13
CA ILE A 355 -19.05 -14.01 -2.46
C ILE A 355 -19.64 -12.63 -2.79
N ARG A 356 -19.40 -11.62 -1.95
CA ARG A 356 -19.86 -10.25 -2.19
C ARG A 356 -19.38 -9.73 -3.53
N ARG A 357 -18.09 -9.92 -3.85
CA ARG A 357 -17.51 -9.49 -5.12
C ARG A 357 -18.17 -10.24 -6.27
N ALA A 358 -18.31 -11.56 -6.20
CA ALA A 358 -19.01 -12.37 -7.20
C ALA A 358 -20.46 -11.93 -7.41
N SER A 359 -21.12 -11.35 -6.39
CA SER A 359 -22.51 -10.87 -6.48
C SER A 359 -22.66 -9.39 -6.87
N SER A 360 -21.59 -8.61 -7.02
CA SER A 360 -21.68 -7.13 -7.02
C SER A 360 -22.13 -6.41 -8.31
N ARG A 361 -22.30 -7.09 -9.46
CA ARG A 361 -22.58 -6.42 -10.76
C ARG A 361 -23.74 -6.98 -11.60
N SER A 362 -24.46 -8.00 -11.16
CA SER A 362 -25.57 -8.60 -11.93
C SER A 362 -26.88 -8.54 -11.16
N TYR A 363 -27.78 -7.61 -11.52
CA TYR A 363 -29.07 -7.37 -10.83
C TYR A 363 -29.97 -8.62 -10.70
N ALA A 364 -29.76 -9.65 -11.52
CA ALA A 364 -30.62 -10.83 -11.52
C ALA A 364 -30.19 -11.94 -10.52
N TYR A 365 -28.93 -11.97 -10.06
CA TYR A 365 -28.39 -13.08 -9.24
C TYR A 365 -27.58 -12.61 -8.03
N THR A 366 -27.65 -11.32 -7.68
CA THR A 366 -27.02 -10.77 -6.47
C THR A 366 -27.42 -11.52 -5.20
N ASN A 367 -28.61 -12.14 -5.20
CA ASN A 367 -29.23 -12.70 -4.00
C ASN A 367 -29.07 -14.22 -3.86
N HIS A 368 -28.39 -14.90 -4.79
CA HIS A 368 -28.25 -16.36 -4.75
C HIS A 368 -27.63 -16.87 -3.43
N ALA A 369 -26.57 -16.20 -2.97
CA ALA A 369 -25.91 -16.53 -1.70
C ALA A 369 -26.57 -15.92 -0.46
N LEU A 370 -27.59 -15.06 -0.61
CA LEU A 370 -28.16 -14.28 0.49
C LEU A 370 -28.74 -15.14 1.62
N PRO A 371 -29.52 -16.22 1.35
CA PRO A 371 -30.00 -17.10 2.42
C PRO A 371 -28.86 -17.69 3.26
N ALA A 372 -27.80 -18.19 2.61
CA ALA A 372 -26.66 -18.76 3.31
C ALA A 372 -25.86 -17.73 4.12
N LEU A 373 -25.73 -16.50 3.60
CA LEU A 373 -25.10 -15.38 4.32
C LEU A 373 -25.89 -15.00 5.58
N LEU A 374 -27.23 -14.96 5.50
CA LEU A 374 -28.10 -14.68 6.65
C LEU A 374 -27.94 -15.74 7.75
N GLU A 375 -27.94 -17.01 7.37
CA GLU A 375 -27.72 -18.11 8.33
C GLU A 375 -26.32 -18.05 8.95
N ALA A 376 -25.28 -17.76 8.15
CA ALA A 376 -23.93 -17.57 8.65
C ALA A 376 -23.84 -16.41 9.65
N TYR A 377 -24.45 -15.25 9.35
CA TYR A 377 -24.43 -14.07 10.22
C TYR A 377 -25.07 -14.31 11.60
N LYS A 378 -26.14 -15.11 11.66
CA LYS A 378 -26.83 -15.41 12.93
C LYS A 378 -25.91 -16.14 13.92
N VAL A 379 -25.02 -17.00 13.42
CA VAL A 379 -24.15 -17.85 14.25
C VAL A 379 -22.71 -17.35 14.33
N GLU A 380 -22.28 -16.45 13.43
CA GLU A 380 -20.91 -15.93 13.39
C GLU A 380 -20.59 -15.14 14.68
N PRO A 381 -19.53 -15.47 15.43
CA PRO A 381 -19.14 -14.70 16.60
C PRO A 381 -18.73 -13.27 16.24
N PRO A 382 -18.74 -12.32 17.20
CA PRO A 382 -18.27 -10.96 16.95
C PRO A 382 -16.81 -10.95 16.45
N GLY A 383 -16.54 -10.29 15.33
CA GLY A 383 -15.22 -10.35 14.66
C GLY A 383 -15.25 -9.77 13.24
N GLU A 384 -14.12 -9.86 12.52
CA GLU A 384 -14.01 -9.31 11.15
C GLU A 384 -14.94 -10.03 10.16
N ALA A 385 -15.06 -11.36 10.26
CA ALA A 385 -15.97 -12.14 9.41
C ALA A 385 -17.43 -11.70 9.57
N ARG A 386 -17.87 -11.41 10.81
CA ARG A 386 -19.22 -10.90 11.09
C ARG A 386 -19.45 -9.51 10.48
N ASP A 387 -18.47 -8.61 10.58
CA ASP A 387 -18.54 -7.29 9.95
C ASP A 387 -18.69 -7.40 8.42
N GLU A 388 -17.90 -8.27 7.78
CA GLU A 388 -18.00 -8.47 6.32
C GLU A 388 -19.32 -9.16 5.93
N LEU A 389 -19.86 -10.06 6.77
CA LEU A 389 -21.20 -10.62 6.59
C LEU A 389 -22.27 -9.54 6.66
N ALA A 390 -22.26 -8.71 7.70
CA ALA A 390 -23.16 -7.57 7.85
C ALA A 390 -23.11 -6.66 6.62
N TYR A 391 -21.91 -6.26 6.21
CA TYR A 391 -21.68 -5.43 5.02
C TYR A 391 -22.15 -6.09 3.72
N THR A 392 -21.98 -7.39 3.60
CA THR A 392 -22.42 -8.13 2.41
C THR A 392 -23.94 -8.27 2.37
N ILE A 393 -24.57 -8.57 3.50
CA ILE A 393 -26.04 -8.70 3.61
C ILE A 393 -26.73 -7.38 3.28
N ILE A 394 -26.30 -6.27 3.88
CA ILE A 394 -26.89 -4.95 3.57
C ILE A 394 -26.70 -4.59 2.09
N ARG A 395 -25.55 -4.94 1.49
CA ARG A 395 -25.26 -4.63 0.09
C ARG A 395 -26.09 -5.45 -0.89
N LEU A 396 -26.35 -6.72 -0.59
CA LEU A 396 -27.06 -7.65 -1.49
C LEU A 396 -28.57 -7.65 -1.23
N GLY A 397 -28.98 -7.76 0.04
CA GLY A 397 -30.40 -7.79 0.42
C GLY A 397 -31.05 -6.43 0.60
N GLY A 398 -30.25 -5.36 0.58
CA GLY A 398 -30.73 -3.98 0.74
C GLY A 398 -31.02 -3.58 2.19
N ASN A 399 -31.28 -2.30 2.37
CA ASN A 399 -31.44 -1.66 3.67
C ASN A 399 -32.62 -2.21 4.49
N GLY A 400 -33.77 -2.49 3.85
CA GLY A 400 -34.96 -3.00 4.54
C GLY A 400 -34.78 -4.41 5.11
N LEU A 401 -33.98 -5.26 4.46
CA LEU A 401 -33.62 -6.56 5.03
C LEU A 401 -32.72 -6.39 6.25
N TRP A 402 -31.73 -5.50 6.15
CA TRP A 402 -30.80 -5.22 7.24
C TRP A 402 -31.51 -4.68 8.48
N GLU A 403 -32.46 -3.77 8.29
CA GLU A 403 -33.31 -3.24 9.36
C GLU A 403 -34.12 -4.35 10.04
N LYS A 404 -34.80 -5.22 9.27
CA LYS A 404 -35.52 -6.37 9.83
C LYS A 404 -34.61 -7.34 10.58
N LEU A 405 -33.36 -7.51 10.13
CA LEU A 405 -32.41 -8.45 10.72
C LEU A 405 -31.82 -7.94 12.05
N THR A 406 -31.58 -6.64 12.17
CA THR A 406 -30.77 -6.07 13.27
C THR A 406 -31.51 -5.03 14.12
N ASN A 407 -32.70 -4.61 13.70
CA ASN A 407 -33.42 -3.44 14.21
C ASN A 407 -32.63 -2.12 14.09
N ASN A 408 -31.53 -2.10 13.32
CA ASN A 408 -30.87 -0.85 12.99
C ASN A 408 -31.68 -0.08 11.94
N PRO A 409 -31.68 1.27 11.99
CA PRO A 409 -32.46 2.08 11.07
C PRO A 409 -32.03 1.84 9.62
N HIS A 410 -32.96 2.05 8.71
CA HIS A 410 -32.81 1.82 7.27
C HIS A 410 -31.44 2.27 6.72
N GLY A 411 -30.59 1.29 6.44
CA GLY A 411 -29.30 1.48 5.80
C GLY A 411 -28.14 1.82 6.71
N ILE A 412 -28.31 1.94 8.04
CA ILE A 412 -27.21 2.24 8.97
C ILE A 412 -26.48 0.95 9.36
N LEU A 413 -25.22 0.84 8.96
CA LEU A 413 -24.27 -0.17 9.43
C LEU A 413 -23.05 0.53 10.03
N VAL A 414 -22.79 0.24 11.31
CA VAL A 414 -21.62 0.75 12.04
C VAL A 414 -20.77 -0.43 12.50
N THR A 415 -19.47 -0.40 12.21
CA THR A 415 -18.51 -1.44 12.58
C THR A 415 -17.32 -0.85 13.33
N LEU A 416 -16.60 -1.70 14.06
CA LEU A 416 -15.39 -1.36 14.81
C LEU A 416 -14.18 -1.93 14.05
N TYR A 417 -13.63 -1.16 13.12
CA TYR A 417 -12.56 -1.58 12.22
C TYR A 417 -11.16 -1.38 12.83
N SER A 418 -10.15 -2.13 12.38
CA SER A 418 -8.78 -2.11 12.92
C SER A 418 -8.75 -2.26 14.46
N PHE A 419 -9.59 -3.15 14.98
CA PHE A 419 -9.72 -3.37 16.41
C PHE A 419 -8.44 -4.03 16.95
N ALA A 420 -7.74 -3.35 17.83
CA ALA A 420 -6.47 -3.80 18.37
C ALA A 420 -6.39 -3.56 19.88
N GLN A 421 -5.67 -4.45 20.55
CA GLN A 421 -5.32 -4.33 21.97
C GLN A 421 -3.80 -4.27 22.09
N HIS A 422 -3.30 -3.20 22.69
CA HIS A 422 -1.90 -3.03 23.05
C HIS A 422 -1.82 -2.69 24.54
N ASP A 423 -1.25 -3.61 25.32
CA ASP A 423 -1.23 -3.56 26.77
C ASP A 423 -2.64 -3.40 27.35
N ASN A 424 -2.86 -2.37 28.17
CA ASN A 424 -4.15 -2.00 28.74
C ASN A 424 -4.92 -1.01 27.86
N ASN A 425 -4.56 -0.83 26.59
CA ASN A 425 -5.26 0.08 25.68
C ASN A 425 -5.96 -0.69 24.58
N ILE A 426 -7.22 -0.33 24.35
CA ILE A 426 -7.99 -0.75 23.19
C ILE A 426 -8.06 0.42 22.21
N SER A 427 -7.87 0.13 20.93
CA SER A 427 -8.04 1.10 19.85
C SER A 427 -8.82 0.51 18.69
N PHE A 428 -9.69 1.32 18.08
CA PHE A 428 -10.39 0.96 16.85
C PHE A 428 -10.86 2.20 16.09
N ASN A 429 -11.24 1.98 14.83
CA ASN A 429 -11.91 2.94 13.97
C ASN A 429 -13.41 2.66 13.96
N LEU A 430 -14.23 3.56 14.51
CA LEU A 430 -15.68 3.48 14.37
C LEU A 430 -16.05 3.89 12.94
N ASN A 431 -16.47 2.92 12.13
CA ASN A 431 -16.70 3.12 10.70
C ASN A 431 -18.19 3.00 10.38
N ARG A 432 -18.76 4.03 9.76
CA ARG A 432 -20.12 3.98 9.22
C ARG A 432 -20.07 3.57 7.75
N GLN A 433 -20.16 2.28 7.49
CA GLN A 433 -19.98 1.71 6.16
C GLN A 433 -21.17 1.98 5.22
N HIS A 434 -22.36 2.22 5.77
CA HIS A 434 -23.57 2.51 5.01
C HIS A 434 -24.52 3.37 5.85
N GLY A 435 -25.33 4.24 5.21
CA GLY A 435 -26.50 4.86 5.84
C GLY A 435 -26.72 6.35 5.59
N TYR A 436 -28.00 6.72 5.54
CA TYR A 436 -28.47 8.11 5.52
C TYR A 436 -28.59 8.65 6.96
N GLY A 437 -28.43 9.96 7.12
CA GLY A 437 -28.54 10.63 8.42
C GLY A 437 -27.20 10.99 9.04
N THR A 438 -27.16 12.08 9.80
CA THR A 438 -25.95 12.59 10.45
C THR A 438 -26.06 12.33 11.95
N VAL A 439 -24.97 11.92 12.58
CA VAL A 439 -24.94 11.71 14.05
C VAL A 439 -24.60 13.04 14.70
N TYR A 440 -25.51 13.58 15.51
CA TYR A 440 -25.36 14.90 16.15
C TYR A 440 -25.05 14.83 17.65
N GLU A 441 -25.07 13.63 18.22
CA GLU A 441 -24.86 13.38 19.65
C GLU A 441 -23.67 12.43 19.81
N CYS A 442 -22.91 12.59 20.90
CA CYS A 442 -21.82 11.68 21.21
C CYS A 442 -22.37 10.25 21.40
N PRO A 443 -21.94 9.26 20.61
CA PRO A 443 -22.34 7.88 20.83
C PRO A 443 -21.91 7.38 22.21
N VAL A 444 -22.63 6.39 22.73
CA VAL A 444 -22.30 5.72 24.00
C VAL A 444 -21.59 4.41 23.69
N MET A 445 -20.42 4.23 24.27
CA MET A 445 -19.70 2.97 24.28
C MET A 445 -20.19 2.10 25.44
N ILE A 446 -20.59 0.88 25.13
CA ILE A 446 -21.07 -0.13 26.07
C ILE A 446 -20.05 -1.26 26.13
N LEU A 447 -19.59 -1.57 27.33
CA LEU A 447 -18.59 -2.58 27.63
C LEU A 447 -19.24 -3.62 28.55
N GLU A 448 -19.31 -4.87 28.10
CA GLU A 448 -19.97 -5.96 28.82
C GLU A 448 -18.98 -7.08 29.09
N ARG A 449 -18.70 -7.39 30.37
CA ARG A 449 -17.92 -8.58 30.73
C ARG A 449 -18.79 -9.81 30.58
N LEU A 450 -18.28 -10.80 29.89
CA LEU A 450 -18.94 -12.08 29.66
C LEU A 450 -18.39 -13.12 30.64
N ASP A 451 -19.26 -13.93 31.21
CA ASP A 451 -18.88 -15.15 31.93
C ASP A 451 -18.55 -16.30 30.97
N ASP A 452 -18.18 -17.46 31.52
CA ASP A 452 -17.82 -18.65 30.74
C ASP A 452 -19.00 -19.21 29.91
N SER A 453 -20.24 -18.89 30.30
CA SER A 453 -21.45 -19.23 29.55
C SER A 453 -21.82 -18.20 28.47
N GLY A 454 -21.05 -17.10 28.38
CA GLY A 454 -21.29 -15.98 27.47
C GLY A 454 -22.37 -15.01 27.93
N LYS A 455 -22.86 -15.12 29.18
CA LYS A 455 -23.82 -14.17 29.75
C LYS A 455 -23.11 -12.93 30.28
N VAL A 456 -23.82 -11.80 30.29
CA VAL A 456 -23.28 -10.53 30.78
C VAL A 456 -23.21 -10.56 32.30
N ALA A 457 -21.99 -10.53 32.85
CA ALA A 457 -21.71 -10.51 34.28
C ALA A 457 -21.46 -9.09 34.82
N GLU A 458 -21.04 -8.16 33.95
CA GLU A 458 -20.77 -6.76 34.31
C GLU A 458 -21.04 -5.87 33.09
N THR A 459 -21.62 -4.69 33.28
CA THR A 459 -21.83 -3.70 32.22
C THR A 459 -21.29 -2.34 32.65
N ARG A 460 -20.50 -1.71 31.78
CA ARG A 460 -20.05 -0.33 31.89
C ARG A 460 -20.51 0.47 30.68
N GLN A 461 -20.86 1.72 30.89
CA GLN A 461 -21.22 2.65 29.82
C GLN A 461 -20.40 3.92 29.96
N MET A 462 -19.94 4.48 28.85
CA MET A 462 -19.25 5.76 28.83
C MET A 462 -19.47 6.48 27.49
N PRO A 463 -19.37 7.82 27.45
CA PRO A 463 -19.31 8.55 26.18
C PRO A 463 -18.17 8.02 25.31
N LEU A 464 -18.34 8.00 23.99
CA LEU A 464 -17.34 7.48 23.06
C LEU A 464 -16.03 8.29 23.16
N PRO A 465 -14.91 7.69 23.59
CA PRO A 465 -13.64 8.39 23.79
C PRO A 465 -12.89 8.54 22.46
N ALA A 466 -13.43 9.39 21.59
CA ALA A 466 -12.81 9.70 20.30
C ALA A 466 -11.51 10.49 20.49
N THR A 467 -10.42 10.03 19.90
CA THR A 467 -9.10 10.71 20.00
C THR A 467 -8.99 11.90 19.05
N TYR A 468 -9.79 11.90 17.99
CA TYR A 468 -9.85 12.97 17.01
C TYR A 468 -11.26 13.06 16.44
N LEU A 469 -11.87 14.24 16.60
CA LEU A 469 -13.13 14.60 15.98
C LEU A 469 -12.86 15.84 15.12
N PRO A 470 -12.95 15.74 13.78
CA PRO A 470 -12.70 16.88 12.92
C PRO A 470 -13.67 18.04 13.18
N ASN A 471 -14.86 17.74 13.70
CA ASN A 471 -15.85 18.71 14.17
C ASN A 471 -16.48 18.20 15.48
N PRO A 472 -16.98 19.10 16.36
CA PRO A 472 -17.77 18.69 17.52
C PRO A 472 -19.05 17.96 17.07
N TRP A 473 -19.64 17.14 17.96
CA TRP A 473 -20.78 16.29 17.60
C TRP A 473 -21.99 17.09 17.11
N GLU A 474 -22.22 18.29 17.64
CA GLU A 474 -23.32 19.18 17.30
C GLU A 474 -23.25 19.66 15.84
N ALA A 475 -22.04 19.72 15.26
CA ALA A 475 -21.82 20.01 13.85
C ALA A 475 -22.13 18.80 12.95
N GLY A 476 -22.17 17.61 13.55
CA GLY A 476 -22.59 16.37 12.93
C GLY A 476 -21.44 15.53 12.36
N TRP A 477 -21.59 14.21 12.48
CA TRP A 477 -20.77 13.21 11.80
C TRP A 477 -21.55 12.60 10.61
N PRO A 478 -21.37 13.10 9.37
CA PRO A 478 -21.98 12.54 8.17
C PRO A 478 -21.17 11.33 7.64
N HIS A 479 -21.77 10.56 6.72
CA HIS A 479 -21.19 9.32 6.18
C HIS A 479 -19.88 9.58 5.44
N SER A 480 -19.83 10.73 4.75
CA SER A 480 -18.67 11.18 3.98
C SER A 480 -17.46 11.53 4.82
N MET A 481 -17.62 11.72 6.14
CA MET A 481 -16.53 12.12 7.04
C MET A 481 -15.59 10.96 7.39
N GLY A 482 -15.92 9.73 6.99
CA GLY A 482 -15.10 8.55 7.22
C GLY A 482 -15.20 8.01 8.65
N SER A 483 -14.15 7.29 9.08
CA SER A 483 -14.10 6.65 10.40
C SER A 483 -13.61 7.59 11.51
N ILE A 484 -14.04 7.32 12.74
CA ILE A 484 -13.59 8.02 13.95
C ILE A 484 -12.62 7.13 14.71
N ASN A 485 -11.43 7.65 15.03
CA ASN A 485 -10.47 6.95 15.88
C ASN A 485 -10.90 6.98 17.34
N VAL A 486 -10.95 5.81 17.97
CA VAL A 486 -11.34 5.63 19.36
C VAL A 486 -10.20 4.92 20.09
N LYS A 487 -9.86 5.42 21.29
CA LYS A 487 -8.87 4.79 22.17
C LYS A 487 -9.32 4.92 23.63
N PHE A 488 -9.25 3.83 24.38
CA PHE A 488 -9.55 3.85 25.81
C PHE A 488 -8.68 2.85 26.58
N SER A 489 -8.55 3.08 27.88
CA SER A 489 -7.83 2.21 28.79
C SER A 489 -8.78 1.23 29.46
N VAL A 490 -8.35 -0.03 29.59
CA VAL A 490 -9.01 -1.09 30.36
C VAL A 490 -8.33 -1.30 31.72
N ALA A 491 -7.47 -0.38 32.15
CA ALA A 491 -6.88 -0.42 33.49
C ALA A 491 -7.99 -0.39 34.57
N GLY A 492 -7.93 -1.32 35.53
CA GLY A 492 -8.95 -1.47 36.57
C GLY A 492 -10.24 -2.16 36.10
N PHE A 493 -10.25 -2.73 34.90
CA PHE A 493 -11.32 -3.64 34.49
C PHE A 493 -11.12 -5.00 35.17
N THR A 494 -12.21 -5.65 35.52
CA THR A 494 -12.19 -7.04 35.99
C THR A 494 -11.61 -7.93 34.88
N PRO A 495 -10.64 -8.83 35.18
CA PRO A 495 -10.11 -9.78 34.21
C PRO A 495 -11.21 -10.63 33.56
N GLY A 496 -10.97 -11.06 32.33
CA GLY A 496 -11.86 -11.95 31.58
C GLY A 496 -12.21 -11.42 30.20
N LYS A 497 -13.23 -12.03 29.59
CA LYS A 497 -13.70 -11.74 28.24
C LYS A 497 -14.67 -10.56 28.26
N TRP A 498 -14.44 -9.56 27.42
CA TRP A 498 -15.29 -8.38 27.31
C TRP A 498 -15.82 -8.20 25.90
N ARG A 499 -17.05 -7.74 25.78
CA ARG A 499 -17.70 -7.31 24.55
C ARG A 499 -17.81 -5.80 24.54
N VAL A 500 -17.41 -5.17 23.44
CA VAL A 500 -17.62 -3.74 23.19
C VAL A 500 -18.62 -3.55 22.07
N THR A 501 -19.56 -2.63 22.30
CA THR A 501 -20.57 -2.17 21.33
C THR A 501 -20.67 -0.65 21.42
N VAL A 502 -20.95 0.03 20.31
CA VAL A 502 -21.26 1.46 20.31
C VAL A 502 -22.71 1.65 19.90
N LYS A 503 -23.45 2.45 20.67
CA LYS A 503 -24.82 2.86 20.36
C LYS A 503 -24.89 4.35 20.15
N GLY A 504 -25.75 4.79 19.24
CA GLY A 504 -25.96 6.22 19.01
C GLY A 504 -27.28 6.52 18.34
N THR A 505 -27.46 7.78 17.99
CA THR A 505 -28.66 8.27 17.32
C THR A 505 -28.24 9.01 16.05
N ALA A 506 -28.90 8.73 14.92
CA ALA A 506 -28.75 9.50 13.69
C ALA A 506 -30.01 10.34 13.44
N GLY A 507 -29.86 11.54 12.87
CA GLY A 507 -30.95 12.49 12.64
C GLY A 507 -31.10 13.55 13.74
N LYS A 508 -32.00 14.51 13.51
CA LYS A 508 -32.39 15.54 14.49
C LYS A 508 -33.87 15.40 14.84
N ASP A 509 -34.21 15.90 16.02
CA ASP A 509 -35.60 16.09 16.47
C ASP A 509 -36.44 14.81 16.33
N GLU A 510 -37.58 14.90 15.64
CA GLU A 510 -38.52 13.79 15.43
C GLU A 510 -37.98 12.67 14.53
N ASN A 511 -36.90 12.94 13.77
CA ASN A 511 -36.27 11.98 12.85
C ASN A 511 -35.10 11.21 13.49
N LYS A 512 -35.01 11.20 14.82
CA LYS A 512 -33.96 10.47 15.56
C LYS A 512 -34.16 8.97 15.46
N ALA A 513 -33.18 8.27 14.90
CA ALA A 513 -33.18 6.83 14.79
C ALA A 513 -31.97 6.23 15.54
N ARG A 514 -32.25 5.31 16.47
CA ARG A 514 -31.23 4.65 17.29
C ARG A 514 -30.55 3.55 16.51
N TRP A 515 -29.22 3.48 16.56
CA TRP A 515 -28.43 2.43 15.93
C TRP A 515 -27.45 1.80 16.93
N THR A 516 -27.04 0.58 16.62
CA THR A 516 -26.08 -0.23 17.37
C THR A 516 -25.02 -0.78 16.41
N SER A 517 -23.75 -0.66 16.76
CA SER A 517 -22.66 -1.20 15.96
C SER A 517 -22.59 -2.74 16.03
N GLU A 518 -21.92 -3.36 15.07
CA GLU A 518 -21.46 -4.74 15.26
C GLU A 518 -20.49 -4.81 16.46
N PRO A 519 -20.60 -5.82 17.33
CA PRO A 519 -19.77 -5.92 18.52
C PRO A 519 -18.35 -6.42 18.22
N LYS A 520 -17.41 -6.18 19.14
CA LYS A 520 -16.09 -6.85 19.19
C LYS A 520 -15.83 -7.46 20.55
N ILE A 521 -15.00 -8.49 20.57
CA ILE A 521 -14.52 -9.14 21.80
C ILE A 521 -13.06 -8.77 22.05
N PHE A 522 -12.70 -8.53 23.30
CA PHE A 522 -11.32 -8.44 23.77
C PHE A 522 -11.17 -9.13 25.13
N ASN A 523 -9.93 -9.41 25.55
CA ASN A 523 -9.66 -10.04 26.83
C ASN A 523 -8.87 -9.09 27.72
N VAL A 524 -9.31 -8.93 28.96
CA VAL A 524 -8.53 -8.24 29.99
C VAL A 524 -7.74 -9.32 30.73
N PRO A 525 -6.39 -9.29 30.68
CA PRO A 525 -5.58 -10.31 31.33
C PRO A 525 -5.69 -10.22 32.85
N GLU A 526 -5.42 -11.32 33.54
CA GLU A 526 -5.22 -11.29 34.98
C GLU A 526 -4.02 -10.38 35.31
N PRO A 527 -4.06 -9.62 36.42
CA PRO A 527 -2.91 -8.85 36.86
C PRO A 527 -1.73 -9.79 37.01
N ALA A 528 -0.60 -9.48 36.37
CA ALA A 528 0.61 -10.25 36.54
C ALA A 528 0.88 -10.43 38.03
N SER A 529 0.85 -11.67 38.53
CA SER A 529 1.15 -11.95 39.93
C SER A 529 2.47 -11.27 40.26
N LYS A 530 2.49 -10.44 41.32
CA LYS A 530 3.70 -9.70 41.72
C LYS A 530 4.86 -10.70 41.70
N PRO A 531 5.95 -10.43 40.95
CA PRO A 531 7.06 -11.37 40.87
C PRO A 531 7.46 -11.68 42.31
N LYS A 532 7.37 -12.96 42.69
CA LYS A 532 7.71 -13.40 44.05
C LYS A 532 9.08 -12.80 44.33
N GLU A 533 9.18 -11.96 45.36
CA GLU A 533 10.46 -11.42 45.78
C GLU A 533 11.40 -12.61 45.96
N ILE A 534 12.37 -12.70 45.06
CA ILE A 534 13.44 -13.68 45.20
C ILE A 534 14.18 -13.18 46.44
N LYS A 535 13.86 -13.77 47.59
CA LYS A 535 14.62 -13.58 48.81
C LYS A 535 16.06 -13.97 48.48
N LYS A 536 16.93 -12.98 48.27
CA LYS A 536 18.38 -13.21 48.16
C LYS A 536 18.79 -13.85 49.48
N LYS A 537 19.26 -15.09 49.41
CA LYS A 537 19.94 -15.75 50.53
C LYS A 537 21.34 -15.18 50.69
#